data_AF-A0A965T8C6-F1
#
_entry.id   AF-A0A965T8C6-F1
#
_cell.length_a   1.000
_cell.length_b   1.000
_cell.length_c   1.000
_cell.angle_alpha   90.00
_cell.angle_beta   90.00
_cell.angle_gamma   90.00
#
_symmetry.space_group_name_H-M   'P 1'
#
loop_
_entity.id
_entity.type
_entity.pdbx_description
1 polymer ?
#
loop_
_entity_poly.entity_id
_entity_poly.type
_entity_poly.pdbx_seq_one_letter_code
_entity_poly.pdbx_strand_id
1 'polypeptide(L)'
;MNFINKNLRRTIIFIIMFFVAIAASLSYGGQAAYAVGQINFEVLQVGAVYYNDVNYISSGSFADLSSEEGLQNALYDSMIFKADGVEVNVNSSNITFVGISELIVPKTYNVNLNIMYGGTNYEKSIAIVIQKPKLYVGVKINGETLVTIDEGVSYTTEVTYSGFVGNDTIDVLEIPAIIYLEPKRPVSNYTIVASGAKSNLYEFVYVGAVINIISKPLTSIASSDKTSLIIGGEFSPYCELDYVNVGISPTSSIYVTIKQNLDRYYASSGIYNEYKETEAYSINLLIDGIKEENQAAEIKVKLAEKNKGKEKYLVTAFYNNGMHEVLTAREENGYLLFSAADLGNFVVFTPIEGMSTTVLIAICIGIVGGFILIIFLIAIFRRKY
;
A
#
# COMPACT_ATOMS: atom_id res chain seq x y z
N MET A 1 77.51 -80.60 -67.54
CA MET A 1 76.28 -79.79 -67.51
C MET A 1 76.48 -78.67 -66.48
N ASN A 2 77.29 -77.67 -66.82
CA ASN A 2 77.70 -76.61 -65.89
C ASN A 2 78.05 -75.34 -66.67
N PHE A 3 77.03 -74.61 -67.13
CA PHE A 3 77.18 -73.27 -67.69
C PHE A 3 75.96 -72.43 -67.32
N ILE A 4 75.76 -72.23 -66.02
CA ILE A 4 74.93 -71.12 -65.55
C ILE A 4 75.82 -69.87 -65.62
N ASN A 5 75.56 -69.05 -66.64
CA ASN A 5 76.20 -67.78 -66.90
C ASN A 5 76.26 -66.93 -65.61
N LYS A 6 77.46 -66.48 -65.24
CA LYS A 6 77.73 -65.67 -64.02
C LYS A 6 76.83 -64.43 -63.93
N ASN A 7 76.38 -63.90 -65.08
CA ASN A 7 75.43 -62.80 -65.15
C ASN A 7 74.01 -63.21 -64.75
N LEU A 8 73.55 -64.42 -65.12
CA LEU A 8 72.22 -64.93 -64.74
C LEU A 8 72.12 -65.14 -63.22
N ARG A 9 73.20 -65.60 -62.58
CA ARG A 9 73.25 -65.77 -61.12
C ARG A 9 73.16 -64.43 -60.38
N ARG A 10 73.75 -63.35 -60.93
CA ARG A 10 73.63 -62.00 -60.35
C ARG A 10 72.22 -61.44 -60.53
N THR A 11 71.59 -61.64 -61.69
CA THR A 11 70.21 -61.19 -61.93
C THR A 11 69.21 -61.89 -61.03
N ILE A 12 69.35 -63.20 -60.82
CA ILE A 12 68.46 -63.97 -59.92
C ILE A 12 68.60 -63.50 -58.47
N ILE A 13 69.83 -63.26 -57.99
CA ILE A 13 70.05 -62.75 -56.62
C ILE A 13 69.44 -61.35 -56.45
N PHE A 14 69.53 -60.49 -57.46
CA PHE A 14 68.95 -59.14 -57.42
C PHE A 14 67.42 -59.19 -57.39
N ILE A 15 66.81 -60.08 -58.18
CA ILE A 15 65.34 -60.27 -58.19
C ILE A 15 64.87 -60.82 -56.84
N ILE A 16 65.58 -61.79 -56.24
CA ILE A 16 65.23 -62.33 -54.92
C ILE A 16 65.35 -61.25 -53.84
N MET A 17 66.42 -60.44 -53.83
CA MET A 17 66.55 -59.35 -52.86
C MET A 17 65.49 -58.26 -53.06
N PHE A 18 65.08 -57.97 -54.29
CA PHE A 18 64.00 -57.03 -54.59
C PHE A 18 62.64 -57.54 -54.08
N PHE A 19 62.35 -58.83 -54.26
CA PHE A 19 61.13 -59.44 -53.73
C PHE A 19 61.14 -59.54 -52.19
N VAL A 20 62.30 -59.80 -51.57
CA VAL A 20 62.44 -59.80 -50.10
C VAL A 20 62.27 -58.38 -49.53
N ALA A 21 62.78 -57.35 -50.20
CA ALA A 21 62.57 -55.95 -49.79
C ALA A 21 61.10 -55.53 -49.92
N ILE A 22 60.40 -55.94 -50.98
CA ILE A 22 58.96 -55.68 -51.15
C ILE A 22 58.14 -56.44 -50.09
N ALA A 23 58.45 -57.70 -49.83
CA ALA A 23 57.77 -58.50 -48.81
C ALA A 23 57.98 -57.95 -47.38
N ALA A 24 59.18 -57.43 -47.08
CA ALA A 24 59.47 -56.77 -45.81
C ALA A 24 58.73 -55.43 -45.67
N SER A 25 58.57 -54.66 -46.76
CA SER A 25 57.80 -53.41 -46.74
C SER A 25 56.28 -53.61 -46.58
N LEU A 26 55.75 -54.75 -47.04
CA LEU A 26 54.33 -55.11 -46.90
C LEU A 26 53.99 -55.73 -45.53
N SER A 27 54.98 -56.21 -44.77
CA SER A 27 54.78 -56.79 -43.43
C SER A 27 55.00 -55.78 -42.30
N TYR A 28 55.49 -54.57 -42.60
CA TYR A 28 55.69 -53.49 -41.62
C TYR A 28 54.60 -52.41 -41.63
N GLY A 29 53.58 -52.53 -42.49
CA GLY A 29 52.48 -51.58 -42.63
C GLY A 29 51.14 -52.22 -42.31
N GLY A 30 50.87 -52.50 -41.04
CA GLY A 30 49.65 -53.18 -40.66
C GLY A 30 49.36 -53.25 -39.17
N GLN A 31 49.85 -52.29 -38.36
CA GLN A 31 49.06 -51.96 -37.17
C GLN A 31 47.88 -51.15 -37.69
N ALA A 32 46.76 -51.83 -37.94
CA ALA A 32 45.47 -51.17 -37.90
C ALA A 32 45.41 -50.53 -36.51
N ALA A 33 45.70 -49.23 -36.44
CA ALA A 33 45.28 -48.43 -35.31
C ALA A 33 43.77 -48.61 -35.29
N TYR A 34 43.28 -49.44 -34.36
CA TYR A 34 41.88 -49.43 -34.00
C TYR A 34 41.63 -47.97 -33.61
N ALA A 35 41.01 -47.22 -34.51
CA ALA A 35 40.43 -45.94 -34.16
C ALA A 35 39.38 -46.31 -33.12
N VAL A 36 39.77 -46.21 -31.84
CA VAL A 36 38.85 -46.30 -30.73
C VAL A 36 37.82 -45.22 -31.04
N GLY A 37 36.62 -45.66 -31.43
CA GLY A 37 35.55 -44.76 -31.80
C GLY A 37 35.40 -43.75 -30.67
N GLN A 38 35.62 -42.47 -30.98
CA GLN A 38 35.51 -41.42 -29.98
C GLN A 38 34.03 -41.32 -29.60
N ILE A 39 33.69 -41.80 -28.41
CA ILE A 39 32.32 -41.72 -27.87
C ILE A 39 31.94 -40.24 -27.80
N ASN A 40 30.81 -39.87 -28.39
CA ASN A 40 30.24 -38.54 -28.21
C ASN A 40 29.49 -38.50 -26.88
N PHE A 41 30.09 -37.84 -25.89
CA PHE A 41 29.50 -37.69 -24.57
C PHE A 41 28.73 -36.36 -24.48
N GLU A 42 27.49 -36.37 -24.01
CA GLU A 42 26.64 -35.18 -23.86
C GLU A 42 26.08 -35.09 -22.44
N VAL A 43 25.93 -33.86 -21.95
CA VAL A 43 25.36 -33.56 -20.63
C VAL A 43 24.32 -32.48 -20.79
N LEU A 44 23.12 -32.72 -20.25
CA LEU A 44 21.98 -31.82 -20.35
C LEU A 44 21.35 -31.64 -18.96
N GLN A 45 21.10 -30.40 -18.56
CA GLN A 45 20.19 -30.12 -17.44
C GLN A 45 18.76 -30.13 -17.97
N VAL A 46 17.95 -31.08 -17.50
CA VAL A 46 16.55 -31.25 -17.93
C VAL A 46 15.54 -30.90 -16.83
N GLY A 47 15.98 -30.86 -15.57
CA GLY A 47 15.16 -30.49 -14.42
C GLY A 47 15.43 -29.05 -13.96
N ALA A 48 14.41 -28.44 -13.34
CA ALA A 48 14.60 -27.19 -12.61
C ALA A 48 15.37 -27.48 -11.31
N VAL A 49 16.44 -26.73 -11.09
CA VAL A 49 17.19 -26.72 -9.83
C VAL A 49 16.88 -25.39 -9.17
N TYR A 50 16.31 -25.41 -7.97
CA TYR A 50 16.00 -24.21 -7.21
C TYR A 50 17.06 -23.98 -6.16
N TYR A 51 17.28 -22.75 -5.73
CA TYR A 51 18.14 -22.47 -4.59
C TYR A 51 17.68 -23.26 -3.35
N ASN A 52 18.67 -23.80 -2.65
CA ASN A 52 18.60 -24.36 -1.33
C ASN A 52 19.69 -23.73 -0.43
N ASP A 53 19.55 -23.86 0.87
CA ASP A 53 20.51 -23.34 1.85
C ASP A 53 21.80 -24.18 1.96
N VAL A 54 21.95 -25.20 1.11
CA VAL A 54 23.11 -26.10 1.07
C VAL A 54 23.75 -26.10 -0.31
N ASN A 55 25.07 -25.92 -0.38
CA ASN A 55 25.81 -25.92 -1.64
C ASN A 55 25.67 -27.26 -2.39
N TYR A 56 25.36 -27.20 -3.69
CA TYR A 56 25.24 -28.40 -4.52
C TYR A 56 26.57 -29.11 -4.78
N ILE A 57 27.70 -28.44 -4.56
CA ILE A 57 29.03 -29.00 -4.74
C ILE A 57 29.88 -28.82 -3.49
N SER A 58 30.75 -29.80 -3.24
CA SER A 58 31.74 -29.74 -2.17
C SER A 58 33.06 -30.26 -2.69
N SER A 59 34.13 -29.48 -2.52
CA SER A 59 35.49 -29.85 -2.96
C SER A 59 35.58 -30.26 -4.44
N GLY A 60 34.80 -29.58 -5.31
CA GLY A 60 34.80 -29.84 -6.75
C GLY A 60 34.07 -31.12 -7.16
N SER A 61 33.34 -31.78 -6.26
CA SER A 61 32.43 -32.89 -6.59
C SER A 61 31.01 -32.54 -6.17
N PHE A 62 30.02 -33.33 -6.58
CA PHE A 62 28.68 -33.20 -6.01
C PHE A 62 28.73 -33.34 -4.49
N ALA A 63 28.06 -32.43 -3.79
CA ALA A 63 27.93 -32.53 -2.34
C ALA A 63 27.17 -33.80 -1.97
N ASP A 64 27.69 -34.54 -1.00
CA ASP A 64 26.98 -35.65 -0.37
C ASP A 64 25.95 -35.08 0.61
N LEU A 65 24.68 -35.16 0.23
CA LEU A 65 23.56 -34.68 1.04
C LEU A 65 22.88 -35.82 1.81
N SER A 66 23.45 -37.02 1.80
CA SER A 66 22.83 -38.21 2.44
C SER A 66 22.72 -38.12 3.96
N SER A 67 23.49 -37.23 4.60
CA SER A 67 23.38 -36.95 6.04
C SER A 67 22.18 -36.07 6.41
N GLU A 68 21.59 -35.38 5.43
CA GLU A 68 20.38 -34.59 5.62
C GLU A 68 19.17 -35.46 5.26
N GLU A 69 18.25 -35.67 6.20
CA GLU A 69 17.13 -36.61 6.02
C GLU A 69 16.35 -36.35 4.73
N GLY A 70 16.46 -37.28 3.78
CA GLY A 70 15.67 -37.28 2.54
C GLY A 70 16.17 -36.34 1.44
N LEU A 71 17.35 -35.72 1.57
CA LEU A 71 17.90 -34.85 0.52
C LEU A 71 18.76 -35.64 -0.47
N GLN A 72 18.30 -35.69 -1.73
CA GLN A 72 19.16 -36.03 -2.87
C GLN A 72 19.70 -34.74 -3.49
N ASN A 73 20.85 -34.84 -4.16
CA ASN A 73 21.46 -33.70 -4.83
C ASN A 73 20.63 -33.34 -6.08
N ALA A 74 19.67 -32.44 -5.91
CA ALA A 74 18.74 -32.05 -6.97
C ALA A 74 19.44 -31.56 -8.25
N LEU A 75 20.67 -31.03 -8.14
CA LEU A 75 21.47 -30.69 -9.30
C LEU A 75 21.88 -31.95 -10.07
N TYR A 76 22.41 -32.98 -9.41
CA TYR A 76 22.73 -34.25 -10.04
C TYR A 76 21.48 -34.92 -10.65
N ASP A 77 20.38 -34.94 -9.91
CA ASP A 77 19.12 -35.55 -10.38
C ASP A 77 18.51 -34.81 -11.58
N SER A 78 18.84 -33.54 -11.75
CA SER A 78 18.43 -32.73 -12.91
C SER A 78 19.25 -33.00 -14.18
N MET A 79 20.36 -33.75 -14.09
CA MET A 79 21.26 -33.99 -15.20
C MET A 79 20.96 -35.32 -15.91
N ILE A 80 20.93 -35.27 -17.24
CA ILE A 80 20.95 -36.44 -18.10
C ILE A 80 22.32 -36.52 -18.78
N PHE A 81 22.93 -37.70 -18.69
CA PHE A 81 24.20 -38.02 -19.34
C PHE A 81 23.92 -38.95 -20.51
N LYS A 82 24.48 -38.66 -21.69
CA LYS A 82 24.36 -39.51 -22.88
C LYS A 82 25.71 -39.89 -23.44
N ALA A 83 25.88 -41.15 -23.82
CA ALA A 83 27.00 -41.65 -24.59
C ALA A 83 26.47 -42.13 -25.95
N ASP A 84 26.98 -41.55 -27.04
CA ASP A 84 26.53 -41.82 -28.41
C ASP A 84 24.99 -41.70 -28.58
N GLY A 85 24.42 -40.69 -27.91
CA GLY A 85 22.98 -40.39 -27.93
C GLY A 85 22.11 -41.26 -27.02
N VAL A 86 22.68 -42.26 -26.34
CA VAL A 86 21.98 -43.14 -25.41
C VAL A 86 22.20 -42.67 -23.97
N GLU A 87 21.14 -42.58 -23.17
CA GLU A 87 21.24 -42.23 -21.76
C GLU A 87 22.03 -43.26 -20.97
N VAL A 88 22.96 -42.78 -20.14
CA VAL A 88 23.84 -43.61 -19.32
C VAL A 88 23.83 -43.12 -17.88
N ASN A 89 23.94 -44.06 -16.94
CA ASN A 89 24.12 -43.72 -15.53
C ASN A 89 25.61 -43.50 -15.24
N VAL A 90 25.95 -42.31 -14.75
CA VAL A 90 27.32 -41.96 -14.34
C VAL A 90 27.32 -41.67 -12.85
N ASN A 91 28.04 -42.48 -12.08
CA ASN A 91 28.16 -42.26 -10.64
C ASN A 91 28.64 -40.82 -10.34
N SER A 92 27.99 -40.13 -9.40
CA SER A 92 28.31 -38.75 -9.03
C SER A 92 29.77 -38.58 -8.58
N SER A 93 30.40 -39.62 -8.03
CA SER A 93 31.82 -39.60 -7.65
C SER A 93 32.79 -39.59 -8.83
N ASN A 94 32.31 -39.92 -10.04
CA ASN A 94 33.09 -39.86 -11.28
C ASN A 94 32.97 -38.51 -11.99
N ILE A 95 32.29 -37.53 -11.40
CA ILE A 95 32.08 -36.21 -11.98
C ILE A 95 32.76 -35.17 -11.11
N THR A 96 33.65 -34.39 -11.72
CA THR A 96 34.34 -33.29 -11.04
C THR A 96 34.10 -31.96 -11.75
N PHE A 97 33.83 -30.93 -10.97
CA PHE A 97 33.60 -29.56 -11.41
C PHE A 97 34.93 -28.80 -11.43
N VAL A 98 35.28 -28.21 -12.57
CA VAL A 98 36.55 -27.50 -12.76
C VAL A 98 36.34 -26.00 -12.62
N GLY A 99 37.14 -25.37 -11.75
CA GLY A 99 37.20 -23.91 -11.62
C GLY A 99 36.03 -23.28 -10.86
N ILE A 100 35.20 -24.07 -10.18
CA ILE A 100 34.09 -23.59 -9.36
C ILE A 100 34.06 -24.34 -8.02
N SER A 101 33.88 -23.60 -6.93
CA SER A 101 33.83 -24.14 -5.57
C SER A 101 32.42 -24.12 -4.96
N GLU A 102 31.49 -23.36 -5.55
CA GLU A 102 30.12 -23.25 -5.07
C GLU A 102 29.09 -23.10 -6.20
N LEU A 103 27.98 -23.80 -6.04
CA LEU A 103 26.76 -23.72 -6.84
C LEU A 103 25.61 -23.62 -5.84
N ILE A 104 25.23 -22.38 -5.50
CA ILE A 104 24.20 -22.15 -4.48
C ILE A 104 23.29 -20.99 -4.89
N VAL A 105 23.83 -19.81 -5.21
CA VAL A 105 23.03 -18.62 -5.51
C VAL A 105 22.24 -18.76 -6.83
N PRO A 106 20.97 -18.32 -6.90
CA PRO A 106 20.21 -18.27 -8.14
C PRO A 106 20.89 -17.43 -9.24
N LYS A 107 21.38 -18.11 -10.27
CA LYS A 107 21.90 -17.53 -11.52
C LYS A 107 22.22 -18.65 -12.50
N THR A 108 22.71 -18.25 -13.67
CA THR A 108 23.32 -19.17 -14.64
C THR A 108 24.83 -19.26 -14.41
N TYR A 109 25.33 -20.48 -14.29
CA TYR A 109 26.74 -20.81 -14.13
C TYR A 109 27.23 -21.53 -15.39
N ASN A 110 28.30 -21.04 -15.99
CA ASN A 110 29.00 -21.78 -17.05
C ASN A 110 30.12 -22.59 -16.39
N VAL A 111 29.99 -23.92 -16.39
CA VAL A 111 30.93 -24.82 -15.70
C VAL A 111 31.54 -25.81 -16.67
N ASN A 112 32.77 -26.23 -16.37
CA ASN A 112 33.42 -27.34 -17.04
C ASN A 112 33.37 -28.56 -16.12
N LEU A 113 32.91 -29.69 -16.67
CA LEU A 113 32.85 -30.98 -15.99
C LEU A 113 33.92 -31.91 -16.56
N ASN A 114 34.61 -32.62 -15.67
CA ASN A 114 35.46 -33.75 -15.98
C ASN A 114 34.73 -35.02 -15.55
N ILE A 115 34.45 -35.91 -16.50
CA ILE A 115 33.56 -37.06 -16.32
C ILE A 115 34.32 -38.34 -16.65
N MET A 116 34.48 -39.22 -15.67
CA MET A 116 35.10 -40.53 -15.87
C MET A 116 34.05 -41.58 -16.24
N TYR A 117 34.08 -42.05 -17.49
CA TYR A 117 33.14 -43.05 -18.01
C TYR A 117 33.87 -44.07 -18.88
N GLY A 118 33.67 -45.37 -18.61
CA GLY A 118 34.34 -46.45 -19.36
C GLY A 118 35.88 -46.38 -19.31
N GLY A 119 36.45 -45.85 -18.24
CA GLY A 119 37.91 -45.65 -18.09
C GLY A 119 38.50 -44.48 -18.88
N THR A 120 37.66 -43.68 -19.55
CA THR A 120 38.08 -42.47 -20.29
C THR A 120 37.54 -41.23 -19.58
N ASN A 121 38.32 -40.14 -19.59
CA ASN A 121 37.90 -38.84 -19.07
C ASN A 121 37.31 -37.98 -20.20
N TYR A 122 36.13 -37.43 -19.98
CA TYR A 122 35.43 -36.53 -20.91
C TYR A 122 35.30 -35.15 -20.29
N GLU A 123 35.69 -34.12 -21.04
CA GLU A 123 35.50 -32.73 -20.64
C GLU A 123 34.26 -32.13 -21.32
N LYS A 124 33.35 -31.54 -20.54
CA LYS A 124 32.12 -30.93 -21.06
C LYS A 124 31.83 -29.58 -20.40
N SER A 125 31.64 -28.56 -21.23
CA SER A 125 31.14 -27.27 -20.79
C SER A 125 29.61 -27.27 -20.83
N ILE A 126 28.98 -26.93 -19.70
CA ILE A 126 27.52 -26.82 -19.59
C ILE A 126 27.12 -25.51 -18.92
N ALA A 127 25.91 -25.04 -19.21
CA ALA A 127 25.25 -23.98 -18.46
C ALA A 127 24.31 -24.61 -17.43
N ILE A 128 24.58 -24.37 -16.15
CA ILE A 128 23.72 -24.77 -15.03
C ILE A 128 22.89 -23.57 -14.60
N VAL A 129 21.58 -23.72 -14.52
CA VAL A 129 20.68 -22.67 -14.04
C VAL A 129 20.15 -23.06 -12.66
N ILE A 130 20.46 -22.24 -11.66
CA ILE A 130 19.81 -22.27 -10.34
C ILE A 130 18.72 -21.20 -10.33
N GLN A 131 17.49 -21.63 -10.08
CA GLN A 131 16.29 -20.79 -10.08
C GLN A 131 15.98 -20.29 -8.66
N LYS A 132 15.25 -19.18 -8.58
CA LYS A 132 14.72 -18.68 -7.31
C LYS A 132 13.51 -19.51 -6.88
N PRO A 133 13.47 -20.07 -5.66
CA PRO A 133 12.24 -20.60 -5.11
C PRO A 133 11.21 -19.48 -4.87
N LYS A 134 9.93 -19.88 -4.80
CA LYS A 134 8.83 -18.96 -4.48
C LYS A 134 8.75 -18.74 -2.98
N LEU A 135 8.74 -17.48 -2.56
CA LEU A 135 8.42 -17.05 -1.20
C LEU A 135 7.05 -16.37 -1.21
N TYR A 136 6.12 -16.90 -0.41
CA TYR A 136 4.78 -16.34 -0.29
C TYR A 136 4.76 -15.26 0.78
N VAL A 137 4.28 -14.09 0.42
CA VAL A 137 4.13 -12.93 1.31
C VAL A 137 2.64 -12.73 1.54
N GLY A 138 2.18 -13.19 2.71
CA GLY A 138 0.80 -13.03 3.17
C GLY A 138 0.60 -11.76 3.99
N VAL A 139 -0.64 -11.31 4.07
CA VAL A 139 -1.10 -10.32 5.05
C VAL A 139 -2.04 -11.00 6.03
N LYS A 140 -1.98 -10.57 7.29
CA LYS A 140 -3.00 -10.85 8.30
C LYS A 140 -3.58 -9.56 8.84
N ILE A 141 -4.87 -9.57 9.14
CA ILE A 141 -5.62 -8.51 9.79
C ILE A 141 -6.11 -9.08 11.11
N ASN A 142 -5.69 -8.51 12.24
CA ASN A 142 -5.95 -9.09 13.57
C ASN A 142 -5.60 -10.60 13.67
N GLY A 143 -4.59 -11.06 12.93
CA GLY A 143 -4.18 -12.47 12.88
C GLY A 143 -4.89 -13.35 11.82
N GLU A 144 -5.89 -12.83 11.12
CA GLU A 144 -6.75 -13.56 10.17
C GLU A 144 -6.60 -13.07 8.72
N THR A 145 -7.01 -13.88 7.74
CA THR A 145 -7.00 -13.51 6.31
C THR A 145 -8.32 -12.89 5.83
N LEU A 146 -9.37 -12.97 6.65
CA LEU A 146 -10.66 -12.35 6.42
C LEU A 146 -11.18 -11.80 7.74
N VAL A 147 -11.44 -10.50 7.79
CA VAL A 147 -11.96 -9.82 8.99
C VAL A 147 -13.17 -8.98 8.63
N THR A 148 -14.16 -8.98 9.53
CA THR A 148 -15.29 -8.05 9.48
C THR A 148 -15.33 -7.29 10.81
N ILE A 149 -15.30 -5.97 10.74
CA ILE A 149 -15.36 -5.08 11.90
C ILE A 149 -16.43 -4.01 11.70
N ASP A 150 -16.90 -3.44 12.81
CA ASP A 150 -17.66 -2.20 12.78
C ASP A 150 -16.72 -1.01 12.51
N GLU A 151 -17.21 0.00 11.80
CA GLU A 151 -16.55 1.29 11.67
C GLU A 151 -16.21 1.87 13.05
N GLY A 152 -15.03 2.47 13.20
CA GLY A 152 -14.52 2.99 14.47
C GLY A 152 -13.77 1.97 15.32
N VAL A 153 -13.80 0.67 14.98
CA VAL A 153 -12.98 -0.34 15.65
C VAL A 153 -11.57 -0.34 15.04
N SER A 154 -10.55 -0.15 15.88
CA SER A 154 -9.16 -0.27 15.44
C SER A 154 -8.81 -1.71 15.09
N TYR A 155 -7.93 -1.89 14.10
CA TYR A 155 -7.37 -3.19 13.73
C TYR A 155 -5.85 -3.06 13.51
N THR A 156 -5.17 -4.20 13.47
CA THR A 156 -3.75 -4.28 13.16
C THR A 156 -3.53 -5.09 11.89
N THR A 157 -2.48 -4.75 11.15
CA THR A 157 -2.02 -5.53 9.99
C THR A 157 -0.63 -6.10 10.25
N GLU A 158 -0.38 -7.30 9.73
CA GLU A 158 0.89 -8.01 9.87
C GLU A 158 1.29 -8.64 8.53
N VAL A 159 2.57 -8.54 8.18
CA VAL A 159 3.15 -9.26 7.03
C VAL A 159 3.65 -10.62 7.50
N THR A 160 3.26 -11.69 6.81
CA THR A 160 3.70 -13.05 7.08
C THR A 160 4.46 -13.61 5.88
N TYR A 161 5.49 -14.43 6.12
CA TYR A 161 6.25 -15.11 5.07
C TYR A 161 6.15 -16.62 5.21
N SER A 162 6.02 -17.32 4.09
CA SER A 162 6.12 -18.79 4.05
C SER A 162 6.83 -19.26 2.78
N GLY A 163 7.56 -20.37 2.89
CA GLY A 163 8.37 -20.91 1.79
C GLY A 163 9.86 -20.55 1.82
N PHE A 164 10.39 -20.10 2.96
CA PHE A 164 11.84 -20.07 3.16
C PHE A 164 12.41 -21.48 3.03
N VAL A 165 13.58 -21.60 2.41
CA VAL A 165 14.28 -22.87 2.23
C VAL A 165 15.25 -23.10 3.38
N GLY A 166 15.18 -24.29 3.97
CA GLY A 166 16.05 -24.72 5.06
C GLY A 166 15.98 -23.78 6.27
N ASN A 167 17.13 -23.21 6.66
CA ASN A 167 17.23 -22.33 7.83
C ASN A 167 17.10 -20.84 7.52
N ASP A 168 16.75 -20.48 6.28
CA ASP A 168 16.55 -19.09 5.91
C ASP A 168 15.41 -18.44 6.73
N THR A 169 15.65 -17.20 7.12
CA THR A 169 14.66 -16.34 7.79
C THR A 169 14.46 -15.06 6.98
N ILE A 170 13.64 -14.13 7.48
CA ILE A 170 13.46 -12.80 6.88
C ILE A 170 14.78 -12.03 6.71
N ASP A 171 15.83 -12.38 7.45
CA ASP A 171 17.14 -11.73 7.44
C ASP A 171 17.90 -11.90 6.12
N VAL A 172 17.50 -12.88 5.29
CA VAL A 172 18.09 -13.11 3.95
C VAL A 172 17.49 -12.19 2.87
N LEU A 173 16.43 -11.44 3.21
CA LEU A 173 15.82 -10.48 2.29
C LEU A 173 16.61 -9.17 2.29
N GLU A 174 16.78 -8.57 1.11
CA GLU A 174 17.43 -7.25 1.02
C GLU A 174 16.50 -6.15 1.55
N ILE A 175 15.20 -6.28 1.26
CA ILE A 175 14.14 -5.38 1.72
C ILE A 175 12.92 -6.24 2.06
N PRO A 176 12.37 -6.16 3.29
CA PRO A 176 11.11 -6.81 3.62
C PRO A 176 9.91 -6.09 2.97
N ALA A 177 8.84 -6.84 2.71
CA ALA A 177 7.57 -6.27 2.27
C ALA A 177 6.96 -5.34 3.32
N ILE A 178 6.19 -4.35 2.85
CA ILE A 178 5.44 -3.43 3.69
C ILE A 178 3.98 -3.30 3.21
N ILE A 179 3.12 -2.83 4.11
CA ILE A 179 1.70 -2.55 3.87
C ILE A 179 1.52 -1.04 3.83
N TYR A 180 0.92 -0.51 2.76
CA TYR A 180 0.84 0.94 2.53
C TYR A 180 -0.51 1.57 2.88
N LEU A 181 -1.59 0.79 2.97
CA LEU A 181 -2.94 1.37 3.05
C LEU A 181 -3.91 0.51 3.84
N GLU A 182 -4.63 1.18 4.74
CA GLU A 182 -5.61 0.62 5.66
C GLU A 182 -6.92 1.41 5.51
N PRO A 183 -8.00 0.83 4.95
CA PRO A 183 -9.28 1.51 4.87
C PRO A 183 -9.80 1.82 6.28
N LYS A 184 -10.31 3.03 6.49
CA LYS A 184 -11.03 3.42 7.71
C LYS A 184 -12.55 3.50 7.50
N ARG A 185 -13.02 3.66 6.26
CA ARG A 185 -14.44 3.85 5.95
C ARG A 185 -15.14 2.52 5.68
N PRO A 186 -16.48 2.50 5.75
CA PRO A 186 -17.26 1.35 5.36
C PRO A 186 -16.89 0.89 3.96
N VAL A 187 -16.50 -0.37 3.86
CA VAL A 187 -16.02 -0.98 2.63
C VAL A 187 -16.31 -2.47 2.69
N SER A 188 -16.59 -3.05 1.52
CA SER A 188 -16.81 -4.49 1.39
C SER A 188 -15.77 -5.10 0.47
N ASN A 189 -15.27 -6.27 0.85
CA ASN A 189 -14.29 -7.06 0.11
C ASN A 189 -13.00 -6.30 -0.25
N TYR A 190 -12.57 -5.38 0.61
CA TYR A 190 -11.33 -4.65 0.39
C TYR A 190 -10.14 -5.57 0.65
N THR A 191 -9.27 -5.75 -0.34
CA THR A 191 -8.09 -6.62 -0.21
C THR A 191 -6.87 -5.78 0.15
N ILE A 192 -6.28 -6.05 1.32
CA ILE A 192 -4.99 -5.50 1.76
C ILE A 192 -3.89 -6.45 1.30
N VAL A 193 -2.94 -5.95 0.51
CA VAL A 193 -1.81 -6.72 -0.04
C VAL A 193 -0.50 -6.03 0.38
N ALA A 194 0.47 -6.82 0.84
CA ALA A 194 1.84 -6.34 1.07
C ALA A 194 2.56 -6.13 -0.27
N SER A 195 3.62 -5.32 -0.29
CA SER A 195 4.43 -5.14 -1.50
C SER A 195 5.84 -4.65 -1.17
N GLY A 196 6.71 -4.63 -2.19
CA GLY A 196 8.02 -3.98 -2.11
C GLY A 196 9.17 -4.85 -1.60
N ALA A 197 8.95 -6.15 -1.36
CA ALA A 197 10.02 -7.05 -0.97
C ALA A 197 11.07 -7.23 -2.08
N LYS A 198 12.34 -7.39 -1.69
CA LYS A 198 13.47 -7.64 -2.59
C LYS A 198 14.39 -8.74 -2.06
N SER A 199 14.86 -9.60 -2.95
CA SER A 199 15.79 -10.68 -2.64
C SER A 199 16.53 -11.15 -3.89
N ASN A 200 17.81 -11.49 -3.72
CA ASN A 200 18.59 -12.23 -4.73
C ASN A 200 18.33 -13.74 -4.71
N LEU A 201 17.66 -14.24 -3.66
CA LEU A 201 17.44 -15.68 -3.46
C LEU A 201 16.01 -16.10 -3.82
N TYR A 202 15.02 -15.24 -3.61
CA TYR A 202 13.60 -15.60 -3.76
C TYR A 202 12.85 -14.79 -4.82
N GLU A 203 11.85 -15.43 -5.43
CA GLU A 203 10.79 -14.79 -6.21
C GLU A 203 9.54 -14.66 -5.32
N PHE A 204 8.91 -13.48 -5.27
CA PHE A 204 7.81 -13.23 -4.34
C PHE A 204 6.43 -13.47 -4.96
N VAL A 205 5.55 -14.11 -4.20
CA VAL A 205 4.13 -14.26 -4.50
C VAL A 205 3.33 -13.58 -3.40
N TYR A 206 2.59 -12.53 -3.74
CA TYR A 206 1.82 -11.75 -2.76
C TYR A 206 0.40 -12.28 -2.62
N VAL A 207 -0.03 -12.51 -1.37
CA VAL A 207 -1.37 -12.95 -1.01
C VAL A 207 -1.97 -11.94 -0.03
N GLY A 208 -3.11 -11.37 -0.40
CA GLY A 208 -3.78 -10.38 0.43
C GLY A 208 -4.69 -10.98 1.48
N ALA A 209 -5.06 -10.15 2.46
CA ALA A 209 -6.17 -10.38 3.38
C ALA A 209 -7.34 -9.48 3.04
N VAL A 210 -8.56 -9.93 3.32
CA VAL A 210 -9.79 -9.20 3.04
C VAL A 210 -10.33 -8.58 4.31
N ILE A 211 -10.74 -7.31 4.24
CA ILE A 211 -11.46 -6.59 5.29
C ILE A 211 -12.82 -6.11 4.81
N ASN A 212 -13.81 -6.29 5.68
CA ASN A 212 -15.12 -5.65 5.59
C ASN A 212 -15.26 -4.70 6.78
N ILE A 213 -15.61 -3.44 6.50
CA ILE A 213 -15.93 -2.45 7.51
C ILE A 213 -17.43 -2.15 7.40
N ILE A 214 -18.18 -2.53 8.43
CA ILE A 214 -19.62 -2.30 8.53
C ILE A 214 -19.85 -0.89 9.04
N SER A 215 -20.66 -0.11 8.32
CA SER A 215 -21.06 1.22 8.76
C SER A 215 -21.66 1.20 10.15
N LYS A 216 -21.13 2.04 11.05
CA LYS A 216 -21.63 2.18 12.43
C LYS A 216 -21.69 3.65 12.80
N PRO A 217 -22.69 4.40 12.28
CA PRO A 217 -22.76 5.82 12.50
C PRO A 217 -23.02 6.14 13.98
N LEU A 218 -22.36 7.19 14.47
CA LEU A 218 -22.71 7.87 15.70
C LEU A 218 -23.99 8.66 15.49
N THR A 219 -24.92 8.57 16.44
CA THR A 219 -26.19 9.30 16.40
C THR A 219 -26.07 10.75 16.89
N SER A 220 -25.00 11.07 17.62
CA SER A 220 -24.72 12.42 18.09
C SER A 220 -23.24 12.63 18.41
N ILE A 221 -22.77 13.86 18.24
CA ILE A 221 -21.44 14.32 18.64
C ILE A 221 -21.62 15.61 19.44
N ALA A 222 -20.87 15.77 20.53
CA ALA A 222 -20.91 16.95 21.38
C ALA A 222 -19.55 17.65 21.42
N SER A 223 -19.55 18.96 21.68
CA SER A 223 -18.32 19.71 21.98
C SER A 223 -17.58 19.10 23.17
N SER A 224 -16.30 19.43 23.31
CA SER A 224 -15.45 18.91 24.39
C SER A 224 -16.00 19.19 25.79
N ASP A 225 -16.67 20.33 25.98
CA ASP A 225 -17.37 20.73 27.21
C ASP A 225 -18.79 20.13 27.36
N LYS A 226 -19.22 19.32 26.38
CA LYS A 226 -20.51 18.61 26.26
C LYS A 226 -21.76 19.48 26.39
N THR A 227 -21.61 20.80 26.41
CA THR A 227 -22.71 21.72 26.74
C THR A 227 -22.77 22.92 25.80
N SER A 228 -21.71 23.25 25.07
CA SER A 228 -21.76 24.35 24.10
C SER A 228 -22.43 23.97 22.78
N LEU A 229 -22.20 22.74 22.30
CA LEU A 229 -22.76 22.24 21.05
C LEU A 229 -23.05 20.75 21.16
N ILE A 230 -24.20 20.34 20.65
CA ILE A 230 -24.54 18.95 20.35
C ILE A 230 -25.08 18.93 18.93
N ILE A 231 -24.54 18.05 18.08
CA ILE A 231 -25.10 17.75 16.78
C ILE A 231 -25.66 16.33 16.78
N GLY A 232 -26.87 16.14 16.26
CA GLY A 232 -27.50 14.84 16.04
C GLY A 232 -27.55 14.53 14.54
N GLY A 233 -27.36 13.27 14.17
CA GLY A 233 -27.28 12.85 12.76
C GLY A 233 -26.69 11.44 12.63
N GLU A 234 -26.21 11.09 11.45
CA GLU A 234 -25.48 9.84 11.23
C GLU A 234 -24.03 10.17 10.82
N PHE A 235 -23.11 10.06 11.76
CA PHE A 235 -21.72 10.49 11.56
C PHE A 235 -20.75 9.32 11.67
N SER A 236 -19.68 9.33 10.89
CA SER A 236 -18.60 8.34 11.07
C SER A 236 -18.00 8.45 12.48
N PRO A 237 -17.67 7.33 13.14
CA PRO A 237 -16.91 7.34 14.40
C PRO A 237 -15.52 7.97 14.32
N TYR A 238 -14.98 8.14 13.11
CA TYR A 238 -13.69 8.80 12.89
C TYR A 238 -13.82 10.33 12.76
N CYS A 239 -15.04 10.88 12.74
CA CYS A 239 -15.24 12.32 12.66
C CYS A 239 -14.77 13.02 13.93
N GLU A 240 -13.96 14.05 13.77
CA GLU A 240 -13.60 15.00 14.82
C GLU A 240 -14.44 16.27 14.68
N LEU A 241 -15.04 16.72 15.78
CA LEU A 241 -15.80 17.96 15.80
C LEU A 241 -14.88 19.18 15.87
N ASP A 242 -14.89 19.99 14.82
CA ASP A 242 -14.27 21.31 14.77
C ASP A 242 -15.34 22.38 14.99
N TYR A 243 -15.44 22.85 16.23
CA TYR A 243 -16.42 23.84 16.66
C TYR A 243 -15.75 25.10 17.18
N VAL A 244 -16.17 26.24 16.61
CA VAL A 244 -15.77 27.57 17.06
C VAL A 244 -17.02 28.43 17.26
N ASN A 245 -17.22 28.94 18.48
CA ASN A 245 -18.11 30.08 18.70
C ASN A 245 -17.38 31.35 18.23
N VAL A 246 -17.72 31.79 17.02
CA VAL A 246 -17.05 32.90 16.34
C VAL A 246 -17.50 34.23 16.94
N GLY A 247 -18.77 34.32 17.34
CA GLY A 247 -19.41 35.57 17.74
C GLY A 247 -19.49 36.61 16.62
N ILE A 248 -20.02 37.78 16.95
CA ILE A 248 -20.13 38.93 16.03
C ILE A 248 -18.96 39.87 16.34
N SER A 249 -17.78 39.57 15.79
CA SER A 249 -16.56 40.35 16.05
C SER A 249 -15.84 40.73 14.75
N PRO A 250 -15.71 42.03 14.43
CA PRO A 250 -15.00 42.47 13.21
C PRO A 250 -13.50 42.17 13.25
N THR A 251 -12.94 41.80 14.40
CA THR A 251 -11.54 41.35 14.52
C THR A 251 -11.35 39.86 14.26
N SER A 252 -12.43 39.07 14.23
CA SER A 252 -12.37 37.65 13.91
C SER A 252 -12.30 37.46 12.40
N SER A 253 -11.21 36.86 11.90
CA SER A 253 -11.04 36.57 10.47
C SER A 253 -12.14 35.65 9.94
N ILE A 254 -12.61 34.70 10.77
CA ILE A 254 -13.74 33.81 10.44
C ILE A 254 -15.01 34.65 10.28
N TYR A 255 -15.33 35.52 11.23
CA TYR A 255 -16.54 36.34 11.15
C TYR A 255 -16.49 37.32 9.96
N VAL A 256 -15.33 37.92 9.66
CA VAL A 256 -15.18 38.79 8.48
C VAL A 256 -15.54 38.04 7.19
N THR A 257 -15.09 36.78 7.07
CA THR A 257 -15.42 35.93 5.91
C THR A 257 -16.91 35.60 5.86
N ILE A 258 -17.49 35.24 7.01
CA ILE A 258 -18.93 34.99 7.14
C ILE A 258 -19.74 36.24 6.74
N LYS A 259 -19.35 37.42 7.23
CA LYS A 259 -20.02 38.69 6.95
C LYS A 259 -19.96 39.04 5.47
N GLN A 260 -18.82 38.83 4.81
CA GLN A 260 -18.71 39.01 3.36
C GLN A 260 -19.66 38.11 2.58
N ASN A 261 -19.81 36.84 2.97
CA ASN A 261 -20.78 35.94 2.34
C ASN A 261 -22.22 36.38 2.61
N LEU A 262 -22.50 36.81 3.84
CA LEU A 262 -23.81 37.30 4.25
C LEU A 262 -24.22 38.55 3.46
N ASP A 263 -23.31 39.52 3.31
CA ASP A 263 -23.55 40.71 2.49
C ASP A 263 -23.71 40.34 1.01
N ARG A 264 -22.90 39.41 0.50
CA ARG A 264 -22.98 38.94 -0.90
C ARG A 264 -24.33 38.33 -1.23
N TYR A 265 -24.86 37.46 -0.37
CA TYR A 265 -26.05 36.68 -0.68
C TYR A 265 -27.34 37.29 -0.14
N TYR A 266 -27.28 38.09 0.94
CA TYR A 266 -28.47 38.52 1.69
C TYR A 266 -28.60 40.03 1.93
N ALA A 267 -27.66 40.88 1.47
CA ALA A 267 -27.78 42.34 1.65
C ALA A 267 -29.10 42.92 1.11
N SER A 268 -29.61 42.37 0.01
CA SER A 268 -30.86 42.83 -0.62
C SER A 268 -32.10 42.03 -0.21
N SER A 269 -31.97 41.05 0.70
CA SER A 269 -33.09 40.18 1.10
C SER A 269 -34.10 40.86 2.02
N GLY A 270 -33.75 42.03 2.58
CA GLY A 270 -34.55 42.71 3.60
C GLY A 270 -34.36 42.15 5.02
N ILE A 271 -33.61 41.05 5.20
CA ILE A 271 -33.37 40.42 6.52
C ILE A 271 -32.82 41.42 7.54
N TYR A 272 -31.95 42.34 7.12
CA TYR A 272 -31.35 43.37 7.96
C TYR A 272 -32.31 44.47 8.43
N ASN A 273 -33.48 44.61 7.80
CA ASN A 273 -34.48 45.59 8.20
C ASN A 273 -35.28 45.10 9.42
N GLU A 274 -35.43 43.78 9.55
CA GLU A 274 -36.26 43.15 10.57
C GLU A 274 -35.43 42.44 11.65
N TYR A 275 -34.21 42.01 11.30
CA TYR A 275 -33.36 41.22 12.16
C TYR A 275 -31.94 41.79 12.27
N LYS A 276 -31.31 41.55 13.42
CA LYS A 276 -29.89 41.84 13.65
C LYS A 276 -29.11 40.56 13.93
N GLU A 277 -27.87 40.54 13.48
CA GLU A 277 -26.91 39.47 13.77
C GLU A 277 -26.56 39.47 15.27
N THR A 278 -26.59 38.30 15.92
CA THR A 278 -26.33 38.19 17.37
C THR A 278 -25.24 37.21 17.75
N GLU A 279 -25.09 36.11 17.02
CA GLU A 279 -24.03 35.11 17.18
C GLU A 279 -23.64 34.52 15.82
N ALA A 280 -22.43 33.99 15.74
CA ALA A 280 -21.97 33.23 14.58
C ALA A 280 -21.15 32.02 15.06
N TYR A 281 -21.27 30.91 14.34
CA TYR A 281 -20.61 29.64 14.65
C TYR A 281 -19.94 29.08 13.39
N SER A 282 -18.80 28.43 13.56
CA SER A 282 -18.23 27.52 12.58
C SER A 282 -18.32 26.12 13.18
N ILE A 283 -19.06 25.23 12.52
CA ILE A 283 -19.30 23.86 12.95
C ILE A 283 -18.92 22.97 11.78
N ASN A 284 -17.88 22.15 11.93
CA ASN A 284 -17.46 21.19 10.91
C ASN A 284 -17.20 19.82 11.55
N LEU A 285 -17.25 18.78 10.73
CA LEU A 285 -16.66 17.48 11.06
C LEU A 285 -15.42 17.29 10.18
N LEU A 286 -14.35 16.78 10.79
CA LEU A 286 -13.08 16.51 10.13
C LEU A 286 -12.79 15.02 10.15
N ILE A 287 -12.27 14.48 9.04
CA ILE A 287 -11.66 13.15 9.01
C ILE A 287 -10.26 13.28 8.44
N ASP A 288 -9.26 12.85 9.22
CA ASP A 288 -7.84 13.02 8.91
C ASP A 288 -7.50 14.48 8.52
N GLY A 289 -8.16 15.45 9.19
CA GLY A 289 -7.98 16.89 8.99
C GLY A 289 -8.75 17.51 7.82
N ILE A 290 -9.53 16.73 7.06
CA ILE A 290 -10.32 17.19 5.91
C ILE A 290 -11.77 17.36 6.34
N LYS A 291 -12.41 18.47 5.95
CA LYS A 291 -13.83 18.73 6.21
C LYS A 291 -14.72 17.73 5.48
N GLU A 292 -15.63 17.13 6.22
CA GLU A 292 -16.73 16.36 5.66
C GLU A 292 -17.77 17.31 5.04
N GLU A 293 -18.32 16.88 3.91
CA GLU A 293 -19.41 17.55 3.19
C GLU A 293 -20.68 16.69 3.23
N ASN A 294 -21.82 17.33 2.97
CA ASN A 294 -23.15 16.70 2.93
C ASN A 294 -23.52 15.97 4.23
N GLN A 295 -23.14 16.54 5.36
CA GLN A 295 -23.43 16.01 6.71
C GLN A 295 -24.69 16.67 7.26
N ALA A 296 -25.86 16.14 6.90
CA ALA A 296 -27.11 16.62 7.45
C ALA A 296 -27.15 16.43 8.98
N ALA A 297 -27.55 17.47 9.72
CA ALA A 297 -27.48 17.45 11.16
C ALA A 297 -28.61 18.26 11.83
N GLU A 298 -29.09 17.76 12.95
CA GLU A 298 -29.81 18.56 13.94
C GLU A 298 -28.81 19.24 14.87
N ILE A 299 -28.75 20.56 14.83
CA ILE A 299 -27.78 21.36 15.59
C ILE A 299 -28.46 21.95 16.82
N LYS A 300 -27.87 21.69 17.99
CA LYS A 300 -28.25 22.26 19.28
C LYS A 300 -27.08 23.03 19.87
N VAL A 301 -27.11 24.36 19.73
CA VAL A 301 -26.04 25.25 20.18
C VAL A 301 -26.49 26.12 21.35
N LYS A 302 -25.64 26.30 22.36
CA LYS A 302 -25.97 27.07 23.55
C LYS A 302 -25.95 28.58 23.24
N LEU A 303 -27.05 29.26 23.55
CA LEU A 303 -27.16 30.72 23.37
C LEU A 303 -26.56 31.48 24.56
N ALA A 304 -25.91 32.62 24.29
CA ALA A 304 -25.56 33.56 25.35
C ALA A 304 -26.83 34.13 26.00
N GLU A 305 -26.81 34.37 27.32
CA GLU A 305 -27.99 34.84 28.08
C GLU A 305 -28.67 36.08 27.45
N LYS A 306 -27.87 37.04 26.96
CA LYS A 306 -28.36 38.27 26.31
C LYS A 306 -29.18 38.01 25.03
N ASN A 307 -29.01 36.84 24.42
CA ASN A 307 -29.60 36.47 23.15
C ASN A 307 -30.80 35.52 23.31
N LYS A 308 -31.14 35.12 24.54
CA LYS A 308 -32.29 34.25 24.84
C LYS A 308 -33.62 35.01 24.89
N GLY A 309 -34.72 34.26 24.93
CA GLY A 309 -36.08 34.76 25.11
C GLY A 309 -36.65 35.53 23.93
N LYS A 310 -36.09 35.36 22.72
CA LYS A 310 -36.61 36.02 21.51
C LYS A 310 -37.78 35.22 20.94
N GLU A 311 -38.76 35.94 20.38
CA GLU A 311 -39.97 35.34 19.81
C GLU A 311 -39.65 34.43 18.61
N LYS A 312 -38.63 34.78 17.83
CA LYS A 312 -38.23 34.05 16.63
C LYS A 312 -36.72 34.15 16.43
N TYR A 313 -36.12 33.09 15.90
CA TYR A 313 -34.74 33.08 15.46
C TYR A 313 -34.67 32.68 13.98
N LEU A 314 -33.83 33.37 13.22
CA LEU A 314 -33.42 32.94 11.89
C LEU A 314 -31.94 32.57 11.94
N VAL A 315 -31.56 31.55 11.19
CA VAL A 315 -30.16 31.14 11.05
C VAL A 315 -29.83 31.14 9.57
N THR A 316 -28.85 31.93 9.16
CA THR A 316 -28.28 31.79 7.81
C THR A 316 -27.16 30.77 7.86
N ALA A 317 -27.22 29.76 7.00
CA ALA A 317 -26.22 28.72 6.88
C ALA A 317 -25.41 28.89 5.58
N PHE A 318 -24.09 28.71 5.68
CA PHE A 318 -23.15 28.64 4.57
C PHE A 318 -22.39 27.31 4.67
N TYR A 319 -22.78 26.35 3.84
CA TYR A 319 -22.35 24.96 3.90
C TYR A 319 -20.96 24.72 3.33
N ASN A 320 -20.33 23.63 3.76
CA ASN A 320 -19.02 23.22 3.28
C ASN A 320 -19.04 22.92 1.77
N ASN A 321 -20.15 22.38 1.26
CA ASN A 321 -20.37 22.18 -0.18
C ASN A 321 -20.64 23.48 -0.99
N GLY A 322 -20.60 24.66 -0.35
CA GLY A 322 -20.79 25.97 -0.98
C GLY A 322 -22.25 26.43 -1.12
N MET A 323 -23.22 25.59 -0.75
CA MET A 323 -24.63 25.98 -0.70
C MET A 323 -24.92 26.91 0.48
N HIS A 324 -26.03 27.66 0.40
CA HIS A 324 -26.46 28.56 1.47
C HIS A 324 -27.98 28.60 1.57
N GLU A 325 -28.49 28.73 2.79
CA GLU A 325 -29.93 28.83 3.04
C GLU A 325 -30.26 29.60 4.33
N VAL A 326 -31.53 30.02 4.46
CA VAL A 326 -32.07 30.61 5.69
C VAL A 326 -32.96 29.58 6.37
N LEU A 327 -32.56 29.19 7.56
CA LEU A 327 -33.21 28.21 8.41
C LEU A 327 -34.05 28.90 9.47
N THR A 328 -35.16 28.28 9.83
CA THR A 328 -35.90 28.62 11.05
C THR A 328 -35.29 27.89 12.24
N ALA A 329 -35.09 28.60 13.34
CA ALA A 329 -34.61 28.00 14.58
C ALA A 329 -35.57 28.28 15.73
N ARG A 330 -35.56 27.39 16.73
CA ARG A 330 -36.33 27.58 17.96
C ARG A 330 -35.41 27.53 19.18
N GLU A 331 -35.77 28.28 20.20
CA GLU A 331 -35.10 28.16 21.50
C GLU A 331 -35.77 27.10 22.36
N GLU A 332 -34.97 26.24 22.97
CA GLU A 332 -35.43 25.24 23.94
C GLU A 332 -34.40 25.09 25.06
N ASN A 333 -34.81 25.40 26.30
CA ASN A 333 -33.97 25.28 27.49
C ASN A 333 -32.62 26.03 27.38
N GLY A 334 -32.61 27.20 26.74
CA GLY A 334 -31.41 28.03 26.55
C GLY A 334 -30.49 27.57 25.41
N TYR A 335 -30.93 26.63 24.59
CA TYR A 335 -30.27 26.22 23.35
C TYR A 335 -31.06 26.68 22.14
N LEU A 336 -30.35 27.02 21.07
CA LEU A 336 -30.92 27.20 19.74
C LEU A 336 -30.88 25.86 18.99
N LEU A 337 -32.05 25.42 18.52
CA LEU A 337 -32.23 24.17 17.79
C LEU A 337 -32.64 24.46 16.34
N PHE A 338 -31.94 23.86 15.38
CA PHE A 338 -32.26 23.92 13.95
C PHE A 338 -31.69 22.70 13.21
N SER A 339 -32.29 22.36 12.06
CA SER A 339 -31.81 21.30 11.18
C SER A 339 -31.11 21.91 9.97
N ALA A 340 -29.98 21.36 9.58
CA ALA A 340 -29.18 21.82 8.45
C ALA A 340 -28.90 20.67 7.47
N ALA A 341 -28.90 20.95 6.17
CA ALA A 341 -28.60 19.96 5.14
C ALA A 341 -27.11 19.57 5.09
N ASP A 342 -26.24 20.41 5.63
CA ASP A 342 -24.81 20.19 5.78
C ASP A 342 -24.26 21.02 6.97
N LEU A 343 -22.99 20.83 7.30
CA LEU A 343 -22.25 21.62 8.27
C LEU A 343 -21.50 22.78 7.59
N GLY A 344 -20.99 23.72 8.38
CA GLY A 344 -20.30 24.91 7.87
C GLY A 344 -20.40 26.11 8.82
N ASN A 345 -20.63 27.30 8.25
CA ASN A 345 -20.77 28.52 9.02
C ASN A 345 -22.23 28.92 9.20
N PHE A 346 -22.60 29.32 10.41
CA PHE A 346 -23.96 29.67 10.78
C PHE A 346 -24.00 31.06 11.42
N VAL A 347 -24.95 31.90 11.03
CA VAL A 347 -25.20 33.22 11.61
C VAL A 347 -26.59 33.27 12.20
N VAL A 348 -26.69 33.57 13.48
CA VAL A 348 -27.96 33.72 14.19
C VAL A 348 -28.43 35.16 14.10
N PHE A 349 -29.71 35.29 13.78
CA PHE A 349 -30.44 36.53 13.67
C PHE A 349 -31.58 36.56 14.67
N THR A 350 -31.70 37.67 15.39
CA THR A 350 -32.84 37.95 16.28
C THR A 350 -33.59 39.18 15.79
N PRO A 351 -34.92 39.26 15.98
CA PRO A 351 -35.69 40.45 15.67
C PRO A 351 -35.06 41.70 16.26
N ILE A 352 -35.04 42.78 15.48
CA ILE A 352 -34.74 44.10 16.02
C ILE A 352 -35.91 44.44 16.94
N GLU A 353 -35.66 44.37 18.25
CA GLU A 353 -36.63 44.85 19.23
C GLU A 353 -36.86 46.33 18.97
N GLY A 354 -37.98 46.63 18.32
CA GLY A 354 -38.50 47.99 18.26
C GLY A 354 -38.64 48.50 19.69
N MET A 355 -38.41 49.80 19.87
CA MET A 355 -38.75 50.45 21.13
C MET A 355 -40.20 50.07 21.46
N SER A 356 -40.41 49.28 22.52
CA SER A 356 -41.72 48.81 22.93
C SER A 356 -42.71 49.97 22.83
N THR A 357 -43.89 49.76 22.24
CA THR A 357 -44.91 50.81 22.11
C THR A 357 -45.15 51.51 23.44
N THR A 358 -45.01 50.79 24.56
CA THR A 358 -45.05 51.31 25.92
C THR A 358 -43.93 52.30 26.23
N VAL A 359 -42.68 51.99 25.85
CA VAL A 359 -41.52 52.87 26.00
C VAL A 359 -41.65 54.09 25.09
N LEU A 360 -42.10 53.91 23.84
CA LEU A 360 -42.35 55.01 22.93
C LEU A 360 -43.45 55.95 23.47
N ILE A 361 -44.56 55.39 23.98
CA ILE A 361 -45.62 56.16 24.62
C ILE A 361 -45.10 56.88 25.88
N ALA A 362 -44.29 56.22 26.71
CA ALA A 362 -43.71 56.85 27.90
C ALA A 362 -42.78 58.02 27.55
N ILE A 363 -41.96 57.89 26.50
CA ILE A 363 -41.12 58.98 25.98
C ILE A 363 -41.99 60.10 25.43
N CYS A 364 -43.03 59.80 24.64
CA CYS A 364 -43.97 60.80 24.13
C CYS A 364 -44.68 61.55 25.27
N ILE A 365 -45.16 60.85 26.31
CA ILE A 365 -45.77 61.46 27.50
C ILE A 365 -44.74 62.30 28.26
N GLY A 366 -43.51 61.83 28.40
CA GLY A 366 -42.44 62.57 29.05
C GLY A 366 -42.10 63.89 28.34
N ILE A 367 -42.00 63.86 27.00
CA ILE A 367 -41.75 65.06 26.18
C ILE A 367 -42.93 66.03 26.28
N VAL A 368 -44.16 65.55 26.07
CA VAL A 368 -45.37 66.39 26.14
C VAL A 368 -45.54 66.97 27.55
N GLY A 369 -45.34 66.17 28.59
CA GLY A 369 -45.38 66.60 29.99
C GLY A 369 -44.32 67.66 30.30
N GLY A 370 -43.09 67.49 29.80
CA GLY A 370 -42.04 68.49 29.91
C GLY A 370 -42.39 69.81 29.23
N PHE A 371 -42.96 69.77 28.02
CA PHE A 371 -43.43 70.97 27.32
C PHE A 371 -44.55 71.68 28.07
N ILE A 372 -45.53 70.95 28.60
CA ILE A 372 -46.62 71.52 29.41
C ILE A 372 -46.06 72.19 30.67
N LEU A 373 -45.10 71.55 31.34
CA LEU A 373 -44.44 72.12 32.52
C LEU A 373 -43.70 73.42 32.19
N ILE A 374 -43.00 73.48 31.06
CA ILE A 374 -42.32 74.70 30.60
C ILE A 374 -43.32 75.82 30.33
N ILE A 375 -44.41 75.55 29.62
CA ILE A 375 -45.47 76.53 29.35
C ILE A 375 -46.08 77.04 30.65
N PHE A 376 -46.33 76.14 31.60
CA PHE A 376 -46.89 76.47 32.91
C PHE A 376 -45.94 77.34 33.74
N LEU A 377 -44.64 77.01 33.74
CA LEU A 377 -43.61 77.82 34.39
C LEU A 377 -43.52 79.22 33.74
N ILE A 378 -43.50 79.30 32.41
CA ILE A 378 -43.52 80.59 31.69
C ILE A 378 -44.77 81.41 32.08
N ALA A 379 -45.95 80.78 32.14
CA ALA A 379 -47.19 81.44 32.53
C ALA A 379 -47.17 81.96 33.98
N ILE A 380 -46.60 81.18 34.90
CA ILE A 380 -46.44 81.59 36.30
C ILE A 380 -45.46 82.76 36.42
N PHE A 381 -44.29 82.68 35.78
CA PHE A 381 -43.28 83.73 35.86
C PHE A 381 -43.74 85.02 35.17
N ARG A 382 -44.48 84.93 34.06
CA ARG A 382 -45.05 86.11 33.37
C ARG A 382 -46.15 86.83 34.16
N ARG A 383 -46.72 86.22 35.20
CA ARG A 383 -47.73 86.89 36.05
C ARG A 383 -47.11 87.75 37.15
N LYS A 384 -45.81 87.56 37.43
CA LYS A 384 -45.11 88.18 38.56
C LYS A 384 -44.17 89.32 38.14
N TYR A 385 -43.91 89.46 36.85
CA TYR A 385 -43.22 90.58 36.19
C TYR A 385 -44.15 91.16 35.14
#